data_AF-A2Y263-F1
#
_entry.id   AF-A2Y263-F1
#
_cell.length_a   1.000
_cell.length_b   1.000
_cell.length_c   1.000
_cell.angle_alpha   90.00
_cell.angle_beta   90.00
_cell.angle_gamma   90.00
#
_symmetry.space_group_name_H-M   'P 1'
#
loop_
_entity.id
_entity.type
_entity.pdbx_description
1 polymer ?
#
loop_
_entity_poly.entity_id
_entity_poly.type
_entity_poly.pdbx_seq_one_letter_code
_entity_poly.pdbx_strand_id
1 'polypeptide(L)'
;MAKQLFAMLLLMLAATSSWPAAAIIGRLGLGVLQQPLPPPAMTLPDCPDKCGDVRIPYPFGTKAGCFLPGFEIVCNDTFRPPRPFLANPNLDMSKPMASIWDNCESYPGNPGCSDKQEIYMAPLPVGAKLVELIDVVTTVQEQWRARVYAPFSFSCVPAGGERVYWNRMQLIDVSASSPFVLSETGNVFIAIGRAVKADLAGAWPTSAYGNDGDNGPNGRGYVTTCSSTVNQLAPPLTDGSPCAGVGCCSIKITPRLRCSRAMLQDQDDSAGTRRRSPCSYAMVVQNSWYNFTVGDINDDGFLRRNIERGVPVVLDFAIRNNGECPPGGTPLPAACRSDNSECANASTIGGFICKCKQHYHGNPYIPGGCQVIGTFR
;
A
#
# COMPACT_ATOMS: atom_id res chain seq x y z
N MET A 1 63.40 -17.67 38.62
CA MET A 1 63.85 -16.29 38.29
C MET A 1 62.77 -15.32 38.79
N ALA A 2 63.19 -14.26 39.49
CA ALA A 2 62.46 -13.37 40.40
C ALA A 2 61.29 -12.57 39.76
N LYS A 3 60.09 -12.44 40.40
CA LYS A 3 59.53 -11.32 41.23
C LYS A 3 59.54 -9.93 40.53
N GLN A 4 58.62 -8.97 40.64
CA GLN A 4 57.27 -8.70 41.18
C GLN A 4 57.02 -7.17 40.98
N LEU A 5 55.75 -6.73 40.84
CA LEU A 5 55.12 -5.43 41.24
C LEU A 5 55.56 -4.01 40.75
N PHE A 6 54.55 -3.26 40.27
CA PHE A 6 54.08 -1.87 40.56
C PHE A 6 55.06 -0.71 40.88
N ALA A 7 54.86 0.45 40.20
CA ALA A 7 54.49 1.79 40.76
C ALA A 7 55.13 3.03 40.07
N MET A 8 54.34 4.11 40.12
CA MET A 8 54.53 5.54 39.74
C MET A 8 55.92 6.18 39.95
N LEU A 9 56.31 7.18 39.13
CA LEU A 9 56.36 8.63 39.49
C LEU A 9 56.92 9.52 38.36
N LEU A 10 56.48 10.80 38.40
CA LEU A 10 56.70 11.98 37.58
C LEU A 10 58.16 12.41 37.30
N LEU A 11 58.34 13.13 36.17
CA LEU A 11 59.33 14.22 36.06
C LEU A 11 58.77 15.39 35.22
N MET A 12 58.94 16.59 35.78
CA MET A 12 58.40 17.88 35.33
C MET A 12 59.14 18.46 34.13
N LEU A 13 58.45 19.28 33.33
CA LEU A 13 59.05 20.48 32.73
C LEU A 13 58.04 21.64 32.82
N ALA A 14 58.40 22.62 33.64
CA ALA A 14 57.74 23.91 33.75
C ALA A 14 58.20 24.82 32.59
N ALA A 15 57.26 25.50 31.95
CA ALA A 15 57.53 26.70 31.18
C ALA A 15 56.51 27.77 31.58
N THR A 16 57.02 28.81 32.22
CA THR A 16 56.32 29.98 32.72
C THR A 16 56.19 31.03 31.63
N SER A 17 54.98 31.56 31.38
CA SER A 17 54.81 32.99 31.01
C SER A 17 53.36 33.46 31.14
N SER A 18 53.15 34.23 32.20
CA SER A 18 52.26 35.40 32.35
C SER A 18 51.18 35.67 31.29
N TRP A 19 49.91 35.60 31.69
CA TRP A 19 48.79 36.29 31.04
C TRP A 19 48.42 37.54 31.85
N PRO A 20 48.28 38.74 31.25
CA PRO A 20 47.54 39.82 31.88
C PRO A 20 46.04 39.69 31.58
N ALA A 21 45.21 39.99 32.58
CA ALA A 21 43.77 40.12 32.46
C ALA A 21 43.38 41.45 31.77
N ALA A 22 42.49 41.40 30.77
CA ALA A 22 41.56 42.44 30.27
C ALA A 22 41.09 41.99 28.87
N ALA A 23 39.84 42.11 28.40
CA ALA A 23 38.65 42.80 28.85
C ALA A 23 37.42 42.07 28.27
N ILE A 24 36.36 41.97 29.06
CA ILE A 24 35.03 41.55 28.58
C ILE A 24 34.43 42.74 27.84
N ILE A 25 34.50 42.74 26.51
CA ILE A 25 33.62 43.60 25.70
C ILE A 25 32.33 42.82 25.50
N GLY A 26 31.34 43.12 26.33
CA GLY A 26 29.97 42.65 26.14
C GLY A 26 29.44 43.16 24.80
N ARG A 27 29.42 42.28 23.79
CA ARG A 27 28.53 42.48 22.64
C ARG A 27 27.13 42.10 23.10
N LEU A 28 26.32 43.10 23.42
CA LEU A 28 24.86 43.01 23.36
C LEU A 28 24.47 42.77 21.89
N GLY A 29 24.69 41.55 21.42
CA GLY A 29 24.02 41.05 20.22
C GLY A 29 22.56 40.88 20.60
N LEU A 30 21.68 41.65 19.96
CA LEU A 30 20.27 41.33 19.84
C LEU A 30 20.17 39.97 19.14
N GLY A 31 20.32 38.89 19.91
CA GLY A 31 19.99 37.55 19.48
C GLY A 31 18.50 37.51 19.27
N VAL A 32 18.06 37.71 18.03
CA VAL A 32 16.72 37.29 17.62
C VAL A 32 16.70 35.79 17.88
N LEU A 33 15.98 35.36 18.91
CA LEU A 33 15.61 33.96 19.09
C LEU A 33 14.79 33.59 17.84
N GLN A 34 15.44 33.01 16.83
CA GLN A 34 14.74 32.39 15.72
C GLN A 34 14.00 31.19 16.31
N GLN A 35 12.72 31.39 16.66
CA GLN A 35 11.84 30.29 16.97
C GLN A 35 11.83 29.35 15.76
N PRO A 36 11.90 28.02 15.96
CA PRO A 36 11.69 27.07 14.89
C PRO A 36 10.38 27.41 14.19
N LEU A 37 10.41 27.59 12.87
CA LEU A 37 9.20 27.83 12.11
C LEU A 37 8.19 26.71 12.42
N PRO A 38 6.90 27.02 12.64
CA PRO A 38 5.90 26.00 12.85
C PRO A 38 5.90 25.04 11.65
N PRO A 39 5.64 23.74 11.86
CA PRO A 39 5.57 22.79 10.76
C PRO A 39 4.53 23.24 9.72
N PRO A 40 4.77 22.99 8.43
CA PRO A 40 3.86 23.42 7.38
C PRO A 40 2.47 22.82 7.60
N ALA A 41 1.44 23.63 7.35
CA ALA A 41 0.06 23.16 7.41
C ALA A 41 -0.16 22.04 6.39
N MET A 42 -0.93 21.02 6.79
CA MET A 42 -1.20 19.86 5.95
C MET A 42 -2.67 19.76 5.52
N THR A 43 -3.55 20.61 6.06
CA THR A 43 -4.96 20.69 5.69
C THR A 43 -5.43 22.15 5.64
N LEU A 44 -6.65 22.38 5.16
CA LEU A 44 -7.26 23.72 5.12
C LEU A 44 -7.66 24.18 6.54
N PRO A 45 -7.78 25.50 6.78
CA PRO A 45 -8.30 26.02 8.06
C PRO A 45 -9.68 25.41 8.39
N ASP A 46 -9.93 25.16 9.68
CA ASP A 46 -11.19 24.58 10.21
C ASP A 46 -11.56 23.19 9.67
N CYS A 47 -10.62 22.50 9.02
CA CYS A 47 -10.77 21.13 8.56
C CYS A 47 -10.14 20.13 9.53
N PRO A 48 -10.83 19.02 9.85
CA PRO A 48 -10.23 17.92 10.61
C PRO A 48 -9.01 17.37 9.87
N ASP A 49 -7.91 17.16 10.61
CA ASP A 49 -6.64 16.67 10.08
C ASP A 49 -6.36 15.20 10.45
N LYS A 50 -7.31 14.54 11.13
CA LYS A 50 -7.19 13.15 11.60
C LYS A 50 -8.52 12.40 11.65
N CYS A 51 -8.43 11.08 11.59
CA CYS A 51 -9.47 10.14 11.97
C CYS A 51 -8.83 9.00 12.77
N GLY A 52 -9.16 8.89 14.06
CA GLY A 52 -8.40 8.06 15.00
C GLY A 52 -6.93 8.46 15.01
N ASP A 53 -6.05 7.50 14.75
CA ASP A 53 -4.60 7.70 14.73
C ASP A 53 -4.04 8.11 13.36
N VAL A 54 -4.90 8.12 12.33
CA VAL A 54 -4.48 8.37 10.95
C VAL A 54 -4.57 9.85 10.62
N ARG A 55 -3.48 10.43 10.10
CA ARG A 55 -3.45 11.81 9.59
C ARG A 55 -4.11 11.90 8.22
N ILE A 56 -4.92 12.93 8.04
CA ILE A 56 -5.70 13.21 6.84
C ILE A 56 -5.26 14.57 6.29
N PRO A 57 -4.27 14.60 5.38
CA PRO A 57 -3.87 15.81 4.70
C PRO A 57 -4.81 16.12 3.52
N TYR A 58 -5.03 17.40 3.22
CA TYR A 58 -5.70 17.81 2.00
C TYR A 58 -4.88 17.32 0.78
N PRO A 59 -5.48 16.76 -0.30
CA PRO A 59 -6.87 16.90 -0.74
C PRO A 59 -7.84 15.88 -0.13
N PHE A 60 -7.41 15.04 0.82
CA PHE A 60 -8.28 14.14 1.55
C PHE A 60 -8.98 14.87 2.69
N GLY A 61 -10.17 14.41 3.06
CA GLY A 61 -10.93 15.04 4.14
C GLY A 61 -12.22 14.30 4.49
N THR A 62 -12.69 14.53 5.71
CA THR A 62 -13.88 13.89 6.29
C THR A 62 -15.11 14.80 6.34
N LYS A 63 -14.93 16.08 6.04
CA LYS A 63 -15.96 17.12 6.13
C LYS A 63 -16.13 17.77 4.76
N ALA A 64 -17.38 18.04 4.37
CA ALA A 64 -17.67 18.78 3.15
C ALA A 64 -16.90 20.11 3.09
N GLY A 65 -16.26 20.39 1.94
CA GLY A 65 -15.37 21.54 1.76
C GLY A 65 -13.92 21.30 2.18
N CYS A 66 -13.60 20.18 2.84
CA CYS A 66 -12.26 19.81 3.29
C CYS A 66 -11.59 18.74 2.42
N PHE A 67 -12.14 18.43 1.24
CA PHE A 67 -11.57 17.48 0.30
C PHE A 67 -11.84 17.90 -1.15
N LEU A 68 -11.02 17.39 -2.08
CA LEU A 68 -11.33 17.45 -3.51
C LEU A 68 -12.25 16.27 -3.90
N PRO A 69 -13.08 16.42 -4.96
CA PRO A 69 -13.94 15.33 -5.43
C PRO A 69 -13.17 14.02 -5.63
N GLY A 70 -13.69 12.93 -5.05
CA GLY A 70 -13.06 11.61 -5.09
C GLY A 70 -12.01 11.33 -4.01
N PHE A 71 -11.69 12.30 -3.14
CA PHE A 71 -10.75 12.15 -2.01
C PHE A 71 -11.46 12.15 -0.64
N GLU A 72 -12.77 11.98 -0.63
CA GLU A 72 -13.55 11.91 0.61
C GLU A 72 -13.15 10.70 1.44
N ILE A 73 -13.07 10.90 2.76
CA ILE A 73 -12.82 9.86 3.75
C ILE A 73 -14.02 9.78 4.68
N VAL A 74 -14.56 8.57 4.83
CA VAL A 74 -15.55 8.28 5.86
C VAL A 74 -14.81 7.86 7.13
N CYS A 75 -14.92 8.65 8.18
CA CYS A 75 -14.41 8.28 9.50
C CYS A 75 -15.48 7.47 10.24
N ASN A 76 -15.19 6.20 10.52
CA ASN A 76 -16.14 5.32 11.19
C ASN A 76 -15.86 5.29 12.70
N ASP A 77 -16.70 5.99 13.44
CA ASP A 77 -16.61 6.13 14.91
C ASP A 77 -17.17 4.91 15.68
N THR A 78 -17.69 3.89 14.98
CA THR A 78 -18.10 2.63 15.62
C THR A 78 -16.90 1.81 16.11
N PHE A 79 -15.72 2.07 15.54
CA PHE A 79 -14.45 1.49 15.99
C PHE A 79 -13.80 2.37 17.07
N ARG A 80 -13.00 1.74 17.94
CA ARG A 80 -12.19 2.42 18.96
C ARG A 80 -10.73 2.00 18.81
N PRO A 81 -9.81 2.89 18.37
CA PRO A 81 -10.07 4.25 17.86
C PRO A 81 -10.86 4.25 16.54
N PRO A 82 -11.45 5.40 16.14
CA PRO A 82 -12.14 5.53 14.86
C PRO A 82 -11.25 5.13 13.67
N ARG A 83 -11.84 4.47 12.67
CA ARG A 83 -11.10 3.97 11.49
C ARG A 83 -11.49 4.76 10.23
N PRO A 84 -10.53 5.24 9.43
CA PRO A 84 -10.81 5.96 8.17
C PRO A 84 -11.02 5.00 7.00
N PHE A 85 -11.95 5.33 6.11
CA PHE A 85 -12.19 4.58 4.88
C PHE A 85 -12.30 5.50 3.67
N LEU A 86 -11.69 5.13 2.54
CA LEU A 86 -11.80 5.88 1.29
C LEU A 86 -13.23 5.75 0.71
N ALA A 87 -13.86 6.89 0.42
CA ALA A 87 -15.14 6.96 -0.26
C ALA A 87 -15.05 6.42 -1.69
N ASN A 88 -16.03 5.62 -2.10
CA ASN A 88 -16.17 5.23 -3.49
C ASN A 88 -16.93 6.34 -4.25
N PRO A 89 -16.32 7.01 -5.24
CA PRO A 89 -16.99 8.06 -6.00
C PRO A 89 -18.05 7.51 -6.98
N ASN A 90 -18.18 6.20 -7.15
CA ASN A 90 -19.32 5.64 -7.87
C ASN A 90 -20.60 5.89 -7.08
N LEU A 91 -21.43 6.81 -7.59
CA LEU A 91 -22.81 7.05 -7.16
C LEU A 91 -23.67 5.78 -7.22
N ASP A 92 -23.24 4.78 -7.99
CA ASP A 92 -23.75 3.42 -7.88
C ASP A 92 -23.03 2.68 -6.75
N MET A 93 -23.56 2.87 -5.55
CA MET A 93 -23.22 2.18 -4.32
C MET A 93 -23.34 0.64 -4.39
N SER A 94 -23.62 0.03 -5.54
CA SER A 94 -23.71 -1.43 -5.71
C SER A 94 -22.36 -2.16 -5.81
N LYS A 95 -21.25 -1.47 -6.15
CA LYS A 95 -19.93 -2.12 -6.36
C LYS A 95 -18.85 -1.61 -5.40
N PRO A 96 -18.21 -2.48 -4.58
CA PRO A 96 -17.14 -2.08 -3.66
C PRO A 96 -15.79 -1.86 -4.36
N MET A 97 -14.97 -0.95 -3.83
CA MET A 97 -13.61 -0.67 -4.35
C MET A 97 -12.65 -1.86 -4.20
N ALA A 98 -12.85 -2.70 -3.18
CA ALA A 98 -12.15 -3.96 -3.01
C ALA A 98 -13.12 -5.01 -2.48
N SER A 99 -13.04 -6.23 -2.97
CA SER A 99 -13.93 -7.34 -2.57
C SER A 99 -13.22 -8.69 -2.69
N ILE A 100 -13.82 -9.69 -2.05
CA ILE A 100 -13.50 -11.10 -2.26
C ILE A 100 -14.70 -11.74 -2.95
N TRP A 101 -14.43 -12.54 -3.97
CA TRP A 101 -15.44 -13.39 -4.61
C TRP A 101 -15.09 -14.85 -4.42
N ASP A 102 -16.08 -15.68 -4.09
CA ASP A 102 -15.92 -17.13 -4.09
C ASP A 102 -16.11 -17.65 -5.53
N ASN A 103 -15.04 -18.17 -6.14
CA ASN A 103 -15.15 -18.91 -7.40
C ASN A 103 -15.47 -20.37 -7.09
N CYS A 104 -16.76 -20.70 -7.04
CA CYS A 104 -17.21 -22.08 -6.97
C CYS A 104 -17.25 -22.66 -8.40
N GLU A 105 -16.16 -23.29 -8.85
CA GLU A 105 -16.22 -24.09 -10.07
C GLU A 105 -16.99 -25.38 -9.79
N SER A 106 -18.17 -25.51 -10.40
CA SER A 106 -18.98 -26.72 -10.32
C SER A 106 -18.33 -27.84 -11.15
N TYR A 107 -17.71 -28.83 -10.49
CA TYR A 107 -17.34 -30.09 -11.13
C TYR A 107 -18.35 -31.20 -10.80
N PRO A 108 -18.57 -32.19 -11.70
CA PRO A 108 -19.54 -33.25 -11.48
C PRO A 108 -19.14 -34.08 -10.26
N GLY A 109 -19.99 -34.09 -9.23
CA GLY A 109 -19.79 -34.89 -8.00
C GLY A 109 -19.54 -34.10 -6.72
N ASN A 110 -19.55 -32.76 -6.75
CA ASN A 110 -19.53 -31.94 -5.53
C ASN A 110 -20.96 -31.51 -5.14
N PRO A 111 -21.60 -32.14 -4.13
CA PRO A 111 -22.93 -31.72 -3.67
C PRO A 111 -22.93 -30.35 -2.96
N GLY A 112 -21.75 -29.82 -2.58
CA GLY A 112 -21.61 -28.59 -1.80
C GLY A 112 -21.86 -27.28 -2.54
N CYS A 113 -22.09 -27.30 -3.86
CA CYS A 113 -22.42 -26.10 -4.65
C CYS A 113 -23.89 -26.02 -5.06
N SER A 114 -24.73 -26.92 -4.55
CA SER A 114 -26.16 -26.98 -4.91
C SER A 114 -27.01 -25.92 -4.21
N ASP A 115 -26.54 -25.40 -3.06
CA ASP A 115 -27.14 -24.25 -2.43
C ASP A 115 -26.34 -23.00 -2.78
N LYS A 116 -26.99 -22.08 -3.50
CA LYS A 116 -26.62 -20.67 -3.62
C LYS A 116 -26.69 -19.95 -2.25
N GLN A 117 -26.31 -20.62 -1.17
CA GLN A 117 -25.99 -19.95 0.07
C GLN A 117 -24.68 -19.22 -0.21
N GLU A 118 -24.80 -17.92 -0.48
CA GLU A 118 -23.85 -16.95 0.02
C GLU A 118 -23.51 -17.36 1.46
N ILE A 119 -22.46 -18.16 1.66
CA ILE A 119 -21.99 -18.49 3.00
C ILE A 119 -21.30 -17.21 3.49
N TYR A 120 -22.13 -16.31 4.00
CA TYR A 120 -21.75 -15.21 4.87
C TYR A 120 -20.98 -15.79 6.06
N MET A 121 -19.67 -15.88 5.93
CA MET A 121 -18.77 -15.89 7.08
C MET A 121 -18.04 -14.56 7.09
N ALA A 122 -18.62 -13.62 7.83
CA ALA A 122 -18.21 -12.22 7.98
C ALA A 122 -17.18 -12.03 9.12
N PRO A 123 -16.48 -10.87 9.24
CA PRO A 123 -16.44 -9.74 8.31
C PRO A 123 -15.01 -9.24 7.99
N LEU A 124 -14.61 -9.26 6.71
CA LEU A 124 -14.51 -7.93 6.11
C LEU A 124 -15.97 -7.52 5.91
N PRO A 125 -16.41 -6.29 6.23
CA PRO A 125 -17.83 -5.96 6.13
C PRO A 125 -18.28 -6.36 4.73
N VAL A 126 -19.11 -7.39 4.62
CA VAL A 126 -19.67 -7.83 3.35
C VAL A 126 -20.63 -6.70 3.01
N GLY A 127 -20.22 -5.85 2.07
CA GLY A 127 -20.79 -4.53 1.84
C GLY A 127 -19.87 -3.33 2.14
N ALA A 128 -18.59 -3.54 2.48
CA ALA A 128 -17.59 -2.48 2.57
C ALA A 128 -17.35 -1.90 1.17
N LYS A 129 -18.20 -0.97 0.79
CA LYS A 129 -18.05 -0.13 -0.41
C LYS A 129 -16.74 0.65 -0.37
N LEU A 130 -16.18 0.77 0.83
CA LEU A 130 -15.07 1.62 1.23
C LEU A 130 -13.88 0.76 1.65
N VAL A 131 -12.67 1.19 1.29
CA VAL A 131 -11.42 0.52 1.67
C VAL A 131 -10.82 1.22 2.87
N GLU A 132 -10.43 0.48 3.91
CA GLU A 132 -9.80 1.07 5.09
C GLU A 132 -8.45 1.72 4.74
N LEU A 133 -8.27 2.98 5.12
CA LEU A 133 -7.04 3.74 4.91
C LEU A 133 -6.06 3.46 6.05
N ILE A 134 -4.84 3.06 5.70
CA ILE A 134 -3.72 2.90 6.64
C ILE A 134 -3.15 4.29 6.95
N ASP A 135 -2.73 4.99 5.90
CA ASP A 135 -2.24 6.36 5.94
C ASP A 135 -2.13 6.99 4.55
N VAL A 136 -1.84 8.29 4.54
CA VAL A 136 -1.40 9.02 3.34
C VAL A 136 0.07 9.36 3.52
N VAL A 137 0.93 8.80 2.66
CA VAL A 137 2.37 9.06 2.65
C VAL A 137 2.59 10.41 1.98
N THR A 138 3.17 11.36 2.73
CA THR A 138 3.43 12.74 2.29
C THR A 138 4.91 13.11 2.29
N THR A 139 5.82 12.13 2.32
CA THR A 139 7.26 12.39 2.40
C THR A 139 7.80 12.89 1.06
N VAL A 140 8.79 13.79 1.12
CA VAL A 140 9.40 14.45 -0.06
C VAL A 140 10.02 13.45 -1.04
N GLN A 141 10.43 12.28 -0.55
CA GLN A 141 11.12 11.25 -1.32
C GLN A 141 10.18 10.26 -2.04
N GLU A 142 8.95 10.05 -1.55
CA GLU A 142 8.12 8.91 -2.00
C GLU A 142 6.91 9.27 -2.86
N GLN A 143 6.73 10.55 -3.22
CA GLN A 143 5.52 11.06 -3.87
C GLN A 143 4.27 10.83 -2.99
N TRP A 144 3.20 11.60 -3.25
CA TRP A 144 1.99 11.49 -2.44
C TRP A 144 1.24 10.20 -2.79
N ARG A 145 1.07 9.30 -1.82
CA ARG A 145 0.45 7.98 -2.00
C ARG A 145 -0.50 7.66 -0.86
N ALA A 146 -1.55 6.87 -1.15
CA ALA A 146 -2.44 6.34 -0.12
C ALA A 146 -2.14 4.86 0.09
N ARG A 147 -2.04 4.42 1.35
CA ARG A 147 -1.95 2.99 1.68
C ARG A 147 -3.27 2.54 2.27
N VAL A 148 -3.77 1.42 1.80
CA VAL A 148 -5.07 0.88 2.20
C VAL A 148 -4.96 -0.59 2.52
N TYR A 149 -5.87 -1.11 3.33
CA TYR A 149 -5.99 -2.55 3.50
C TYR A 149 -6.89 -3.16 2.42
N ALA A 150 -6.40 -4.18 1.73
CA ALA A 150 -7.16 -4.94 0.75
C ALA A 150 -7.29 -6.40 1.19
N PRO A 151 -8.38 -7.10 0.81
CA PRO A 151 -8.47 -8.53 0.97
C PRO A 151 -7.36 -9.27 0.21
N PHE A 152 -7.17 -10.57 0.44
CA PHE A 152 -6.27 -11.41 -0.35
C PHE A 152 -6.93 -12.75 -0.69
N SER A 153 -6.44 -13.38 -1.74
CA SER A 153 -6.92 -14.68 -2.19
C SER A 153 -6.32 -15.79 -1.35
N PHE A 154 -7.12 -16.80 -1.02
CA PHE A 154 -6.65 -17.97 -0.30
C PHE A 154 -7.44 -19.21 -0.69
N SER A 155 -6.80 -20.38 -0.56
CA SER A 155 -7.42 -21.70 -0.72
C SER A 155 -6.83 -22.61 0.34
N CYS A 156 -7.69 -23.17 1.19
CA CYS A 156 -7.30 -24.01 2.31
C CYS A 156 -8.03 -25.35 2.28
N VAL A 157 -7.33 -26.42 2.68
CA VAL A 157 -7.90 -27.78 2.76
C VAL A 157 -8.21 -28.10 4.23
N PRO A 158 -9.47 -28.40 4.60
CA PRO A 158 -9.81 -28.74 5.98
C PRO A 158 -9.24 -30.11 6.42
N ALA A 159 -9.03 -30.26 7.72
CA ALA A 159 -8.61 -31.52 8.34
C ALA A 159 -9.74 -32.56 8.20
N GLY A 160 -9.60 -33.49 7.25
CA GLY A 160 -10.66 -34.44 6.88
C GLY A 160 -10.66 -34.86 5.41
N GLY A 161 -9.89 -34.16 4.56
CA GLY A 161 -9.51 -34.64 3.22
C GLY A 161 -10.53 -34.37 2.10
N GLU A 162 -11.75 -33.95 2.41
CA GLU A 162 -12.66 -33.46 1.37
C GLU A 162 -12.33 -32.01 1.02
N ARG A 163 -11.99 -31.79 -0.27
CA ARG A 163 -11.72 -30.48 -0.85
C ARG A 163 -13.01 -29.66 -0.81
N VAL A 164 -13.12 -28.73 0.13
CA VAL A 164 -14.09 -27.65 -0.03
C VAL A 164 -13.42 -26.57 -0.86
N TYR A 165 -13.73 -26.57 -2.15
CA TYR A 165 -13.22 -25.59 -3.12
C TYR A 165 -13.72 -24.19 -2.76
N TRP A 166 -12.89 -23.42 -2.04
CA TRP A 166 -13.11 -21.99 -1.85
C TRP A 166 -11.98 -21.25 -2.54
N ASN A 167 -12.07 -21.08 -3.86
CA ASN A 167 -11.16 -20.18 -4.55
C ASN A 167 -11.64 -18.75 -4.30
N ARG A 168 -11.24 -18.19 -3.17
CA ARG A 168 -11.49 -16.80 -2.82
C ARG A 168 -10.57 -15.94 -3.65
N MET A 169 -11.09 -15.11 -4.56
CA MET A 169 -10.31 -14.19 -5.36
C MET A 169 -10.37 -12.76 -4.80
N GLN A 170 -9.21 -12.13 -4.61
CA GLN A 170 -9.08 -10.70 -4.37
C GLN A 170 -9.45 -9.96 -5.66
N LEU A 171 -10.47 -9.11 -5.59
CA LEU A 171 -10.81 -8.12 -6.60
C LEU A 171 -10.52 -6.74 -6.02
N ILE A 172 -9.70 -5.96 -6.72
CA ILE A 172 -9.56 -4.53 -6.48
C ILE A 172 -10.08 -3.84 -7.73
N ASP A 173 -11.13 -3.04 -7.59
CA ASP A 173 -11.75 -2.27 -8.67
C ASP A 173 -11.83 -0.80 -8.28
N VAL A 174 -10.80 -0.07 -8.69
CA VAL A 174 -10.74 1.38 -8.55
C VAL A 174 -11.39 1.98 -9.80
N SER A 175 -12.62 2.47 -9.65
CA SER A 175 -13.45 2.99 -10.74
C SER A 175 -12.69 3.88 -11.72
N ALA A 176 -13.09 3.84 -13.00
CA ALA A 176 -12.53 4.72 -14.02
C ALA A 176 -12.71 6.22 -13.71
N SER A 177 -13.67 6.61 -12.87
CA SER A 177 -13.88 7.98 -12.40
C SER A 177 -13.07 8.32 -11.13
N SER A 178 -12.58 7.33 -10.40
CA SER A 178 -11.82 7.50 -9.16
C SER A 178 -10.45 8.11 -9.42
N PRO A 179 -9.92 8.99 -8.55
CA PRO A 179 -8.59 9.56 -8.72
C PRO A 179 -7.46 8.53 -8.53
N PHE A 180 -7.76 7.37 -7.96
CA PHE A 180 -6.78 6.36 -7.56
C PHE A 180 -6.44 5.34 -8.66
N VAL A 181 -5.30 4.66 -8.50
CA VAL A 181 -4.86 3.46 -9.24
C VAL A 181 -3.97 2.61 -8.33
N LEU A 182 -3.77 1.34 -8.64
CA LEU A 182 -2.70 0.57 -8.02
C LEU A 182 -1.32 1.12 -8.41
N SER A 183 -0.49 1.40 -7.41
CA SER A 183 0.87 1.86 -7.65
C SER A 183 1.75 0.74 -8.21
N GLU A 184 2.27 0.93 -9.42
CA GLU A 184 3.14 -0.04 -10.08
C GLU A 184 4.44 -0.29 -9.29
N THR A 185 4.98 0.77 -8.69
CA THR A 185 6.24 0.70 -7.92
C THR A 185 6.01 0.42 -6.45
N GLY A 186 4.83 0.77 -5.94
CA GLY A 186 4.43 0.56 -4.56
C GLY A 186 3.95 -0.87 -4.26
N ASN A 187 3.63 -1.67 -5.28
CA ASN A 187 3.08 -3.02 -5.09
C ASN A 187 3.81 -4.11 -5.88
N VAL A 188 3.63 -5.34 -5.42
CA VAL A 188 4.04 -6.59 -6.09
C VAL A 188 2.88 -7.59 -6.06
N PHE A 189 2.91 -8.57 -6.96
CA PHE A 189 2.03 -9.72 -6.93
C PHE A 189 2.77 -10.91 -6.31
N ILE A 190 2.18 -11.49 -5.27
CA ILE A 190 2.77 -12.58 -4.51
C ILE A 190 1.85 -13.79 -4.53
N ALA A 191 2.44 -14.98 -4.68
CA ALA A 191 1.80 -16.26 -4.44
C ALA A 191 2.60 -17.06 -3.39
N ILE A 192 1.93 -17.65 -2.41
CA ILE A 192 2.55 -18.39 -1.30
C ILE A 192 1.98 -19.81 -1.30
N GLY A 193 2.87 -20.81 -1.25
CA GLY A 193 2.52 -22.22 -1.21
C GLY A 193 3.58 -23.14 -1.81
N ARG A 194 3.54 -24.43 -1.44
CA ARG A 194 4.48 -25.46 -1.93
C ARG A 194 4.25 -25.89 -3.37
N ALA A 195 3.02 -25.78 -3.88
CA ALA A 195 2.64 -26.18 -5.22
C ALA A 195 1.53 -25.26 -5.70
N VAL A 196 1.87 -23.96 -5.76
CA VAL A 196 0.91 -22.89 -6.04
C VAL A 196 1.16 -22.32 -7.42
N LYS A 197 0.08 -22.09 -8.16
CA LYS A 197 0.05 -21.22 -9.33
C LYS A 197 -1.03 -20.19 -9.10
N ALA A 198 -0.68 -18.93 -9.29
CA ALA A 198 -1.61 -17.83 -9.14
C ALA A 198 -1.50 -16.89 -10.33
N ASP A 199 -2.65 -16.38 -10.77
CA ASP A 199 -2.75 -15.46 -11.89
C ASP A 199 -3.23 -14.09 -11.40
N LEU A 200 -2.56 -13.04 -11.87
CA LEU A 200 -3.00 -11.67 -11.76
C LEU A 200 -3.56 -11.21 -13.10
N ALA A 201 -4.87 -10.96 -13.16
CA ALA A 201 -5.52 -10.44 -14.35
C ALA A 201 -5.83 -8.94 -14.21
N GLY A 202 -5.51 -8.15 -15.24
CA GLY A 202 -5.92 -6.75 -15.37
C GLY A 202 -7.11 -6.61 -16.32
N ALA A 203 -8.17 -5.91 -15.88
CA ALA A 203 -9.48 -5.81 -16.54
C ALA A 203 -10.21 -7.16 -16.70
N TRP A 204 -11.54 -7.13 -16.90
CA TRP A 204 -12.32 -8.34 -17.17
C TRP A 204 -11.89 -8.94 -18.52
N PRO A 205 -11.28 -10.14 -18.60
CA PRO A 205 -11.37 -10.94 -19.79
C PRO A 205 -12.72 -11.66 -19.67
N THR A 206 -13.76 -11.16 -20.33
CA THR A 206 -15.02 -11.89 -20.52
C THR A 206 -14.86 -13.09 -21.47
N SER A 207 -13.66 -13.68 -21.59
CA SER A 207 -13.44 -14.83 -22.48
C SER A 207 -12.12 -15.58 -22.24
N ALA A 208 -11.82 -15.92 -20.99
CA ALA A 208 -11.02 -17.14 -20.78
C ALA A 208 -11.93 -18.39 -20.81
N TYR A 209 -13.17 -18.30 -20.30
CA TYR A 209 -14.17 -19.36 -20.34
C TYR A 209 -15.59 -18.78 -20.21
N GLY A 210 -16.38 -18.77 -21.29
CA GLY A 210 -17.85 -18.61 -21.19
C GLY A 210 -18.42 -17.29 -21.73
N ASN A 211 -19.51 -17.43 -22.48
CA ASN A 211 -20.22 -16.41 -23.23
C ASN A 211 -21.12 -15.54 -22.33
N ASP A 212 -20.65 -14.39 -21.87
CA ASP A 212 -21.51 -13.27 -21.51
C ASP A 212 -21.30 -12.14 -22.52
N GLY A 213 -22.42 -11.59 -23.04
CA GLY A 213 -22.53 -10.80 -24.26
C GLY A 213 -21.79 -9.45 -24.36
N ASP A 214 -20.77 -9.19 -23.55
CA ASP A 214 -19.90 -8.00 -23.67
C ASP A 214 -18.66 -8.29 -24.54
N ASN A 215 -18.88 -8.91 -25.70
CA ASN A 215 -17.88 -9.10 -26.74
C ASN A 215 -17.62 -7.79 -27.48
N GLY A 216 -16.95 -6.84 -26.82
CA GLY A 216 -16.26 -5.78 -27.52
C GLY A 216 -15.14 -6.39 -28.38
N PRO A 217 -14.87 -5.92 -29.63
CA PRO A 217 -13.92 -6.56 -30.55
C PRO A 217 -12.43 -6.49 -30.13
N ASN A 218 -12.12 -6.11 -28.90
CA ASN A 218 -10.77 -5.81 -28.40
C ASN A 218 -10.60 -6.14 -26.90
N GLY A 219 -10.92 -7.36 -26.47
CA GLY A 219 -10.75 -7.85 -25.09
C GLY A 219 -9.27 -7.95 -24.64
N ARG A 220 -8.60 -6.81 -24.46
CA ARG A 220 -7.19 -6.71 -24.03
C ARG A 220 -7.07 -6.83 -22.51
N GLY A 221 -7.41 -8.00 -21.96
CA GLY A 221 -6.99 -8.38 -20.62
C GLY A 221 -5.56 -8.90 -20.66
N TYR A 222 -4.72 -8.55 -19.68
CA TYR A 222 -3.43 -9.20 -19.48
C TYR A 222 -3.49 -10.11 -18.27
N VAL A 223 -2.77 -11.22 -18.34
CA VAL A 223 -2.63 -12.17 -17.23
C VAL A 223 -1.15 -12.35 -16.97
N THR A 224 -0.76 -12.18 -15.71
CA THR A 224 0.59 -12.47 -15.23
C THR A 224 0.53 -13.61 -14.23
N THR A 225 1.32 -14.66 -14.43
CA THR A 225 1.33 -15.83 -13.57
C THR A 225 2.52 -15.82 -12.62
N CYS A 226 2.28 -16.08 -11.35
CA CYS A 226 3.29 -16.39 -10.34
C CYS A 226 3.13 -17.85 -9.92
N SER A 227 4.23 -18.60 -9.87
CA SER A 227 4.18 -20.00 -9.45
C SER A 227 5.32 -20.36 -8.52
N SER A 228 5.06 -21.29 -7.60
CA SER A 228 6.07 -21.81 -6.72
C SER A 228 5.93 -23.32 -6.54
N THR A 229 7.07 -24.02 -6.53
CA THR A 229 7.15 -25.45 -6.30
C THR A 229 8.23 -25.79 -5.28
N VAL A 230 7.90 -26.63 -4.30
CA VAL A 230 8.83 -27.21 -3.32
C VAL A 230 8.89 -28.71 -3.55
N ASN A 231 9.98 -29.18 -4.15
CA ASN A 231 10.25 -30.60 -4.39
C ASN A 231 11.47 -31.07 -3.56
N GLN A 232 11.90 -32.31 -3.74
CA GLN A 232 13.06 -32.86 -3.01
C GLN A 232 14.40 -32.17 -3.34
N LEU A 233 14.48 -31.48 -4.48
CA LEU A 233 15.66 -30.74 -4.94
C LEU A 233 15.65 -29.28 -4.45
N ALA A 234 14.56 -28.84 -3.82
CA ALA A 234 14.47 -27.50 -3.28
C ALA A 234 15.47 -27.32 -2.13
N PRO A 235 16.15 -26.16 -2.05
CA PRO A 235 16.99 -25.86 -0.89
C PRO A 235 16.15 -25.88 0.40
N PRO A 236 16.76 -26.18 1.56
CA PRO A 236 16.08 -26.06 2.84
C PRO A 236 15.52 -24.64 3.01
N LEU A 237 14.21 -24.55 3.24
CA LEU A 237 13.54 -23.27 3.48
C LEU A 237 13.68 -22.90 4.96
N THR A 238 14.11 -21.67 5.20
CA THR A 238 14.10 -21.01 6.51
C THR A 238 13.26 -19.74 6.45
N ASP A 239 12.88 -19.21 7.61
CA ASP A 239 12.26 -17.88 7.66
C ASP A 239 13.19 -16.85 7.02
N GLY A 240 12.61 -15.92 6.25
CA GLY A 240 13.34 -14.95 5.46
C GLY A 240 13.90 -15.46 4.13
N SER A 241 13.62 -16.70 3.73
CA SER A 241 14.02 -17.20 2.41
C SER A 241 13.47 -16.31 1.28
N PRO A 242 14.25 -16.03 0.22
CA PRO A 242 13.79 -15.19 -0.89
C PRO A 242 12.55 -15.75 -1.59
N CYS A 243 11.61 -14.87 -1.91
CA CYS A 243 10.37 -15.22 -2.58
C CYS A 243 10.53 -15.38 -4.10
N ALA A 244 11.31 -16.38 -4.51
CA ALA A 244 11.82 -16.54 -5.88
C ALA A 244 11.46 -17.90 -6.51
N GLY A 245 10.23 -18.37 -6.29
CA GLY A 245 9.70 -19.58 -6.93
C GLY A 245 9.78 -20.85 -6.07
N VAL A 246 10.32 -20.79 -4.85
CA VAL A 246 10.39 -21.92 -3.91
C VAL A 246 9.71 -21.54 -2.59
N GLY A 247 8.56 -22.15 -2.28
CA GLY A 247 7.70 -21.80 -1.15
C GLY A 247 6.83 -20.55 -1.38
N CYS A 248 7.33 -19.57 -2.13
CA CYS A 248 6.53 -18.46 -2.64
C CYS A 248 7.15 -17.85 -3.91
N CYS A 249 6.39 -17.02 -4.60
CA CYS A 249 6.76 -16.30 -5.80
C CYS A 249 6.35 -14.83 -5.65
N SER A 250 7.22 -13.90 -6.06
CA SER A 250 6.94 -12.47 -6.11
C SER A 250 7.34 -11.89 -7.46
N ILE A 251 6.43 -11.15 -8.10
CA ILE A 251 6.65 -10.50 -9.38
C ILE A 251 6.09 -9.07 -9.37
N LYS A 252 6.64 -8.22 -10.23
CA LYS A 252 6.13 -6.85 -10.42
C LYS A 252 4.73 -6.89 -11.05
N ILE A 253 3.87 -5.97 -10.63
CA ILE A 253 2.57 -5.80 -11.29
C ILE A 253 2.73 -5.04 -12.60
N THR A 254 1.85 -5.30 -13.56
CA THR A 254 1.80 -4.55 -14.82
C THR A 254 1.31 -3.11 -14.56
N PRO A 255 1.84 -2.11 -15.29
CA PRO A 255 1.37 -0.73 -15.19
C PRO A 255 -0.15 -0.59 -15.42
N ARG A 256 -0.74 0.45 -14.81
CA ARG A 256 -2.13 0.92 -15.08
C ARG A 256 -3.25 -0.03 -14.64
N LEU A 257 -3.01 -0.86 -13.62
CA LEU A 257 -4.07 -1.66 -12.98
C LEU A 257 -5.07 -0.78 -12.24
N ARG A 258 -6.25 -0.59 -12.84
CA ARG A 258 -7.43 -0.03 -12.16
C ARG A 258 -8.33 -1.11 -11.59
N CYS A 259 -8.48 -2.19 -12.35
CA CYS A 259 -9.14 -3.41 -11.94
C CYS A 259 -8.12 -4.55 -11.97
N SER A 260 -7.93 -5.22 -10.83
CA SER A 260 -7.02 -6.35 -10.69
C SER A 260 -7.70 -7.53 -9.99
N ARG A 261 -7.47 -8.74 -10.51
CA ARG A 261 -7.89 -9.99 -9.89
C ARG A 261 -6.71 -10.90 -9.62
N ALA A 262 -6.46 -11.22 -8.36
CA ALA A 262 -5.53 -12.26 -7.97
C ALA A 262 -6.30 -13.57 -7.80
N MET A 263 -5.93 -14.61 -8.53
CA MET A 263 -6.65 -15.88 -8.55
C MET A 263 -5.68 -17.02 -8.30
N LEU A 264 -6.07 -17.97 -7.44
CA LEU A 264 -5.36 -19.23 -7.33
C LEU A 264 -5.88 -20.17 -8.42
N GLN A 265 -4.97 -20.80 -9.14
CA GLN A 265 -5.30 -21.76 -10.18
C GLN A 265 -5.31 -23.17 -9.60
N ASP A 266 -6.26 -24.01 -10.02
CA ASP A 266 -6.15 -25.43 -9.73
C ASP A 266 -4.92 -25.99 -10.45
N GLN A 267 -4.10 -26.70 -9.70
CA GLN A 267 -2.97 -27.43 -10.24
C GLN A 267 -3.42 -28.88 -10.32
N ASP A 268 -3.64 -29.37 -11.54
CA ASP A 268 -3.75 -30.81 -11.80
C ASP A 268 -2.48 -31.49 -11.26
N ASP A 269 -2.64 -32.24 -10.17
CA ASP A 269 -1.58 -33.09 -9.63
C ASP A 269 -1.86 -34.52 -10.07
N SER A 270 -1.85 -34.73 -11.39
CA SER A 270 -2.09 -36.03 -12.03
C SER A 270 -1.12 -37.12 -11.58
N ALA A 271 -0.06 -36.76 -10.85
CA ALA A 271 0.94 -37.68 -10.31
C ALA A 271 0.85 -37.88 -8.79
N GLY A 272 0.02 -37.12 -8.06
CA GLY A 272 -0.10 -37.23 -6.59
C GLY A 272 1.22 -37.06 -5.82
N THR A 273 2.22 -36.42 -6.44
CA THR A 273 3.60 -36.37 -5.93
C THR A 273 3.91 -35.08 -5.17
N ARG A 274 3.04 -34.06 -5.24
CA ARG A 274 3.32 -32.75 -4.66
C ARG A 274 2.74 -32.67 -3.24
N ARG A 275 3.61 -32.43 -2.25
CA ARG A 275 3.15 -32.00 -0.92
C ARG A 275 2.54 -30.60 -1.05
N ARG A 276 1.22 -30.52 -1.20
CA ARG A 276 0.48 -29.26 -1.20
C ARG A 276 0.52 -28.61 0.18
N SER A 277 0.47 -27.28 0.20
CA SER A 277 0.33 -26.52 1.45
C SER A 277 -1.10 -26.66 1.98
N PRO A 278 -1.30 -26.72 3.31
CA PRO A 278 -2.64 -26.72 3.91
C PRO A 278 -3.47 -25.50 3.51
N CYS A 279 -2.80 -24.35 3.36
CA CYS A 279 -3.33 -23.16 2.74
C CYS A 279 -2.36 -22.61 1.69
N SER A 280 -2.90 -22.06 0.61
CA SER A 280 -2.16 -21.31 -0.40
C SER A 280 -2.77 -19.93 -0.56
N TYR A 281 -1.97 -18.94 -0.94
CA TYR A 281 -2.36 -17.54 -0.95
C TYR A 281 -1.93 -16.83 -2.23
N ALA A 282 -2.71 -15.85 -2.68
CA ALA A 282 -2.33 -14.96 -3.77
C ALA A 282 -2.81 -13.53 -3.50
N MET A 283 -1.98 -12.52 -3.78
CA MET A 283 -2.33 -11.14 -3.46
C MET A 283 -1.50 -10.12 -4.25
N VAL A 284 -2.13 -9.00 -4.60
CA VAL A 284 -1.42 -7.73 -4.78
C VAL A 284 -1.20 -7.12 -3.41
N VAL A 285 0.05 -6.77 -3.09
CA VAL A 285 0.45 -6.27 -1.77
C VAL A 285 1.59 -5.26 -1.91
N GLN A 286 1.72 -4.38 -0.90
CA GLN A 286 2.80 -3.41 -0.81
C GLN A 286 4.16 -4.09 -0.99
N ASN A 287 5.00 -3.49 -1.84
CA ASN A 287 6.35 -3.96 -2.09
C ASN A 287 7.17 -4.00 -0.78
N SER A 288 7.95 -5.07 -0.61
CA SER A 288 8.76 -5.33 0.59
C SER A 288 7.99 -5.50 1.90
N TRP A 289 6.65 -5.58 1.88
CA TRP A 289 5.87 -5.79 3.11
C TRP A 289 5.90 -7.25 3.57
N TYR A 290 5.84 -8.21 2.64
CA TYR A 290 5.82 -9.63 2.96
C TYR A 290 7.23 -10.17 3.21
N ASN A 291 7.39 -10.85 4.34
CA ASN A 291 8.57 -11.65 4.66
C ASN A 291 8.16 -13.11 4.80
N PHE A 292 8.81 -14.00 4.06
CA PHE A 292 8.45 -15.42 4.03
C PHE A 292 8.70 -16.09 5.38
N THR A 293 7.72 -16.86 5.86
CA THR A 293 7.94 -17.80 6.97
C THR A 293 7.59 -19.22 6.56
N VAL A 294 8.29 -20.19 7.14
CA VAL A 294 8.05 -21.62 6.88
C VAL A 294 6.65 -22.03 7.35
N GLY A 295 6.10 -21.35 8.36
CA GLY A 295 4.70 -21.54 8.80
C GLY A 295 3.69 -21.26 7.68
N ASP A 296 3.92 -20.24 6.86
CA ASP A 296 2.98 -19.80 5.82
C ASP A 296 2.69 -20.85 4.74
N ILE A 297 3.52 -21.89 4.64
CA ILE A 297 3.33 -23.01 3.70
C ILE A 297 2.97 -24.33 4.39
N ASN A 298 2.92 -24.36 5.72
CA ASN A 298 2.71 -25.55 6.56
C ASN A 298 1.47 -25.45 7.47
N ASP A 299 0.89 -24.26 7.63
CA ASP A 299 -0.29 -24.01 8.46
C ASP A 299 -1.17 -22.86 7.88
N ASP A 300 -2.19 -22.45 8.65
CA ASP A 300 -3.12 -21.37 8.35
C ASP A 300 -2.76 -20.04 9.04
N GLY A 301 -1.53 -19.92 9.55
CA GLY A 301 -1.06 -18.77 10.32
C GLY A 301 -1.10 -17.48 9.52
N PHE A 302 -0.74 -17.51 8.24
CA PHE A 302 -0.84 -16.33 7.38
C PHE A 302 -2.29 -15.83 7.27
N LEU A 303 -3.25 -16.73 7.09
CA LEU A 303 -4.68 -16.40 7.04
C LEU A 303 -5.10 -15.71 8.34
N ARG A 304 -4.87 -16.37 9.49
CA ARG A 304 -5.31 -15.89 10.80
C ARG A 304 -4.74 -14.53 11.17
N ARG A 305 -3.49 -14.24 10.80
CA ARG A 305 -2.83 -12.97 11.09
C ARG A 305 -3.35 -11.81 10.24
N ASN A 306 -3.89 -12.08 9.06
CA ASN A 306 -4.21 -11.03 8.07
C ASN A 306 -5.70 -10.93 7.72
N ILE A 307 -6.54 -11.91 8.06
CA ILE A 307 -7.93 -11.96 7.58
C ILE A 307 -8.83 -10.83 8.11
N GLU A 308 -8.55 -10.28 9.30
CA GLU A 308 -9.40 -9.24 9.92
C GLU A 308 -9.37 -7.92 9.13
N ARG A 309 -8.18 -7.45 8.77
CA ARG A 309 -8.01 -6.17 8.06
C ARG A 309 -7.62 -6.37 6.60
N GLY A 310 -6.92 -7.43 6.27
CA GLY A 310 -6.34 -7.68 4.96
C GLY A 310 -4.84 -7.36 4.91
N VAL A 311 -4.33 -7.19 3.70
CA VAL A 311 -2.92 -6.87 3.42
C VAL A 311 -2.80 -5.44 2.88
N PRO A 312 -1.69 -4.74 3.13
CA PRO A 312 -1.53 -3.37 2.67
C PRO A 312 -1.34 -3.32 1.16
N VAL A 313 -1.99 -2.34 0.53
CA VAL A 313 -1.89 -2.03 -0.89
C VAL A 313 -1.64 -0.54 -1.05
N VAL A 314 -0.76 -0.18 -1.97
CA VAL A 314 -0.38 1.21 -2.26
C VAL A 314 -1.16 1.73 -3.46
N LEU A 315 -1.83 2.85 -3.31
CA LEU A 315 -2.54 3.55 -4.36
C LEU A 315 -1.80 4.84 -4.72
N ASP A 316 -1.51 5.01 -6.02
CA ASP A 316 -1.15 6.31 -6.57
C ASP A 316 -2.45 7.08 -6.88
N PHE A 317 -2.39 8.42 -6.88
CA PHE A 317 -3.54 9.25 -7.22
C PHE A 317 -3.17 10.40 -8.16
N ALA A 318 -4.17 10.91 -8.88
CA ALA A 318 -4.08 12.14 -9.67
C ALA A 318 -5.39 12.92 -9.63
N ILE A 319 -5.27 14.24 -9.80
CA ILE A 319 -6.42 15.13 -9.99
C ILE A 319 -6.91 15.01 -11.44
N ARG A 320 -8.22 14.77 -11.62
CA ARG A 320 -8.82 14.41 -12.92
C ARG A 320 -9.74 15.47 -13.55
N ASN A 321 -9.86 16.67 -12.97
CA ASN A 321 -10.74 17.75 -13.45
C ASN A 321 -10.32 18.34 -14.82
N ASN A 322 -10.52 17.60 -15.93
CA ASN A 322 -10.28 18.02 -17.32
C ASN A 322 -8.94 18.72 -17.60
N GLY A 323 -7.82 18.18 -17.10
CA GLY A 323 -6.52 18.77 -17.39
C GLY A 323 -5.35 17.81 -17.24
N GLU A 324 -4.46 17.87 -18.22
CA GLU A 324 -3.03 17.76 -17.99
C GLU A 324 -2.52 19.11 -17.48
N CYS A 325 -1.28 19.17 -17.00
CA CYS A 325 -0.61 20.43 -16.75
C CYS A 325 -0.58 21.27 -18.03
N PRO A 326 -0.87 22.58 -17.94
CA PRO A 326 -0.83 23.45 -19.11
C PRO A 326 0.58 23.52 -19.70
N PRO A 327 0.72 23.77 -21.01
CA PRO A 327 2.01 23.95 -21.65
C PRO A 327 2.83 25.03 -20.94
N GLY A 328 4.04 24.69 -20.50
CA GLY A 328 4.89 25.60 -19.72
C GLY A 328 4.51 25.76 -18.24
N GLY A 329 3.56 24.98 -17.74
CA GLY A 329 3.21 24.90 -16.31
C GLY A 329 2.46 26.12 -15.75
N THR A 330 1.97 27.02 -16.62
CA THR A 330 1.26 28.24 -16.23
C THR A 330 0.02 28.50 -17.12
N PRO A 331 -1.07 29.05 -16.58
CA PRO A 331 -1.34 29.27 -15.15
C PRO A 331 -1.44 27.94 -14.39
N LEU A 332 -1.17 27.92 -13.08
CA LEU A 332 -1.30 26.69 -12.30
C LEU A 332 -2.77 26.22 -12.25
N PRO A 333 -3.04 24.91 -12.33
CA PRO A 333 -4.38 24.39 -12.12
C PRO A 333 -4.93 24.78 -10.76
N ALA A 334 -6.25 25.01 -10.65
CA ALA A 334 -6.91 25.47 -9.42
C ALA A 334 -6.73 24.51 -8.21
N ALA A 335 -6.36 23.25 -8.44
CA ALA A 335 -6.05 22.30 -7.38
C ALA A 335 -4.67 22.56 -6.73
N CYS A 336 -3.71 23.13 -7.47
CA CYS A 336 -2.38 23.49 -6.98
C CYS A 336 -2.43 24.88 -6.36
N ARG A 337 -2.89 24.97 -5.10
CA ARG A 337 -3.23 26.24 -4.45
C ARG A 337 -2.04 26.99 -3.86
N SER A 338 -0.89 26.34 -3.69
CA SER A 338 0.30 26.99 -3.15
C SER A 338 1.09 27.71 -4.24
N ASP A 339 1.46 28.98 -4.05
CA ASP A 339 2.26 29.76 -5.01
C ASP A 339 3.65 29.14 -5.27
N ASN A 340 4.18 28.44 -4.26
CA ASN A 340 5.44 27.69 -4.34
C ASN A 340 5.25 26.23 -4.77
N SER A 341 4.18 25.93 -5.52
CA SER A 341 3.94 24.63 -6.12
C SER A 341 4.12 24.65 -7.64
N GLU A 342 4.24 23.46 -8.20
CA GLU A 342 4.30 23.17 -9.62
C GLU A 342 3.35 22.01 -9.96
N CYS A 343 2.95 21.94 -11.22
CA CYS A 343 2.12 20.86 -11.74
C CYS A 343 2.99 19.81 -12.44
N ALA A 344 2.74 18.53 -12.18
CA ALA A 344 3.36 17.43 -12.91
C ALA A 344 2.30 16.47 -13.45
N ASN A 345 2.41 16.11 -14.73
CA ASN A 345 1.52 15.13 -15.37
C ASN A 345 1.67 13.75 -14.75
N ALA A 346 0.54 13.09 -14.50
CA ALA A 346 0.48 11.73 -14.02
C ALA A 346 0.38 10.76 -15.21
N SER A 347 1.47 10.60 -15.97
CA SER A 347 1.53 9.89 -17.26
C SER A 347 1.01 8.44 -17.23
N THR A 348 1.02 7.80 -16.05
CA THR A 348 0.53 6.44 -15.87
C THR A 348 -1.00 6.38 -15.81
N ILE A 349 -1.66 7.39 -15.24
CA ILE A 349 -3.11 7.34 -14.94
C ILE A 349 -3.96 8.41 -15.59
N GLY A 350 -3.34 9.42 -16.21
CA GLY A 350 -4.02 10.60 -16.72
C GLY A 350 -4.36 11.58 -15.59
N GLY A 351 -4.32 12.87 -15.94
CA GLY A 351 -4.44 13.96 -14.97
C GLY A 351 -3.08 14.47 -14.50
N PHE A 352 -3.08 15.17 -13.38
CA PHE A 352 -1.87 15.78 -12.81
C PHE A 352 -1.81 15.65 -11.29
N ILE A 353 -0.62 15.86 -10.75
CA ILE A 353 -0.37 16.04 -9.33
C ILE A 353 0.30 17.39 -9.09
N CYS A 354 0.06 17.98 -7.92
CA CYS A 354 0.77 19.16 -7.48
C CYS A 354 1.99 18.75 -6.66
N LYS A 355 3.12 19.42 -6.86
CA LYS A 355 4.36 19.22 -6.11
C LYS A 355 4.85 20.56 -5.57
N CYS A 356 5.52 20.57 -4.43
CA CYS A 356 6.26 21.77 -4.04
C CYS A 356 7.47 21.95 -4.96
N LYS A 357 7.77 23.20 -5.31
CA LYS A 357 8.97 23.56 -6.09
C LYS A 357 10.23 23.10 -5.35
N GLN A 358 11.34 22.98 -6.07
CA GLN A 358 12.63 22.66 -5.48
C GLN A 358 12.94 23.60 -4.30
N HIS A 359 13.46 23.03 -3.19
CA HIS A 359 13.72 23.70 -1.91
C HIS A 359 12.48 24.07 -1.06
N TYR A 360 11.28 23.69 -1.49
CA TYR A 360 10.06 23.80 -0.70
C TYR A 360 9.55 22.43 -0.28
N HIS A 361 8.89 22.38 0.88
CA HIS A 361 8.23 21.19 1.43
C HIS A 361 6.87 21.55 2.04
N GLY A 362 6.03 20.54 2.26
CA GLY A 362 4.68 20.72 2.80
C GLY A 362 3.60 20.31 1.80
N ASN A 363 2.43 20.95 1.87
CA ASN A 363 1.27 20.55 1.09
C ASN A 363 1.01 21.51 -0.09
N PRO A 364 1.21 21.08 -1.35
CA PRO A 364 1.01 21.93 -2.52
C PRO A 364 -0.46 22.23 -2.84
N TYR A 365 -1.40 21.50 -2.23
CA TYR A 365 -2.83 21.61 -2.49
C TYR A 365 -3.54 22.65 -1.60
N ILE A 366 -2.83 23.31 -0.68
CA ILE A 366 -3.38 24.37 0.19
C ILE A 366 -2.63 25.71 0.00
N PRO A 367 -3.30 26.87 0.18
CA PRO A 367 -2.63 28.16 0.12
C PRO A 367 -1.49 28.26 1.13
N GLY A 368 -0.30 28.71 0.69
CA GLY A 368 0.89 28.82 1.54
C GLY A 368 1.44 27.50 2.10
N GLY A 369 0.99 26.35 1.59
CA GLY A 369 1.35 25.04 2.13
C GLY A 369 2.76 24.56 1.75
N CYS A 370 3.33 25.05 0.63
CA CYS A 370 4.73 24.82 0.31
C CYS A 370 5.60 25.91 0.93
N GLN A 371 6.37 25.53 1.94
CA GLN A 371 7.25 26.40 2.72
C GLN A 371 8.72 26.05 2.50
N VAL A 372 9.59 27.05 2.60
CA VAL A 372 11.04 26.89 2.41
C VAL A 372 11.56 25.85 3.39
N ILE A 373 12.39 24.92 2.92
CA ILE A 373 13.09 23.99 3.79
C ILE A 373 14.05 24.82 4.66
N GLY A 374 13.74 24.94 5.95
CA GLY A 374 14.59 25.67 6.88
C GLY A 374 15.98 25.03 6.91
N THR A 375 16.98 25.71 6.34
CA THR A 375 18.38 25.35 6.57
C THR A 375 18.70 25.75 8.01
N PHE A 376 18.73 24.78 8.93
CA PHE A 376 19.48 24.95 10.16
C PHE A 376 20.94 25.17 9.74
N ARG A 377 21.42 26.42 9.85
CA ARG A 377 22.83 26.76 9.72
C ARG A 377 23.43 26.97 11.09
#